data_AF-A0A2V7HJL3-F1
#
_entry.id   AF-A0A2V7HJL3-F1
#
_cell.length_a   1.000
_cell.length_b   1.000
_cell.length_c   1.000
_cell.angle_alpha   90.00
_cell.angle_beta   90.00
_cell.angle_gamma   90.00
#
_symmetry.space_group_name_H-M   'P 1'
#
loop_
_entity.id
_entity.type
_entity.pdbx_description
1 polymer ?
#
loop_
_entity_poly.entity_id
_entity_poly.type
_entity_poly.pdbx_seq_one_letter_code
_entity_poly.pdbx_strand_id
1 'polypeptide(L)'
;MDSIPASMSAYYRAWVQQVLADGRFRPGIYVHKANGAAIYDGVQRAYADMNVSGSAVFWVTTSSGFSIEKSPQDVGFPWASIWQGIYEVNQTYNGVTINIDVDVAAMRSPSNP
;
A
#
# COMPACT_ATOMS: atom_id res chain seq x y z
N MET A 1 10.45 16.61 -11.46
CA MET A 1 9.90 15.25 -11.36
C MET A 1 10.55 14.67 -10.14
N ASP A 2 9.81 14.55 -9.05
CA ASP A 2 10.39 14.09 -7.79
C ASP A 2 10.66 12.60 -7.92
N SER A 3 11.94 12.23 -7.97
CA SER A 3 12.36 10.84 -7.99
C SER A 3 12.54 10.35 -6.56
N ILE A 4 12.29 9.06 -6.35
CA ILE A 4 12.56 8.42 -5.08
C ILE A 4 14.09 8.42 -4.88
N PRO A 5 14.63 8.99 -3.80
CA PRO A 5 16.07 8.98 -3.55
C PRO A 5 16.60 7.55 -3.46
N ALA A 6 17.85 7.35 -3.87
CA ALA A 6 18.49 6.03 -3.83
C ALA A 6 18.45 5.40 -2.42
N SER A 7 18.58 6.21 -1.37
CA SER A 7 18.46 5.78 0.03
C SER A 7 17.06 5.24 0.36
N MET A 8 16.01 5.85 -0.17
CA MET A 8 14.63 5.39 0.04
C MET A 8 14.36 4.09 -0.74
N SER A 9 14.89 3.96 -1.96
CA SER A 9 14.84 2.70 -2.71
C SER A 9 15.57 1.57 -1.99
N ALA A 10 16.73 1.85 -1.40
CA ALA A 10 17.48 0.88 -0.60
C ALA A 10 16.71 0.47 0.67
N TYR A 11 16.03 1.42 1.31
CA TYR A 11 15.16 1.16 2.46
C TYR A 11 14.02 0.18 2.11
N TYR A 12 13.27 0.42 1.03
CA TYR A 12 12.20 -0.49 0.61
C TYR A 12 12.71 -1.89 0.34
N ARG A 13 13.85 -2.01 -0.36
CA ARG A 13 14.47 -3.31 -0.65
C ARG A 13 14.85 -4.04 0.64
N ALA A 14 15.58 -3.38 1.53
CA ALA A 14 16.04 -3.99 2.79
C ALA A 14 14.87 -4.43 3.67
N TRP A 15 13.83 -3.60 3.79
CA TRP A 15 12.64 -3.93 4.59
C TRP A 15 11.88 -5.13 4.01
N VAL A 16 11.62 -5.14 2.70
CA VAL A 16 10.95 -6.27 2.03
C VAL A 16 11.76 -7.54 2.22
N GLN A 17 13.07 -7.48 2.00
CA GLN A 17 13.92 -8.65 2.13
C GLN A 17 13.94 -9.20 3.57
N GLN A 18 13.94 -8.32 4.56
CA GLN A 18 13.89 -8.72 5.97
C GLN A 18 12.56 -9.41 6.32
N VAL A 19 11.43 -8.88 5.86
CA VAL A 19 10.11 -9.48 6.11
C VAL A 19 9.99 -10.83 5.40
N LEU A 20 10.46 -10.94 4.16
CA LEU A 20 10.48 -12.20 3.42
C LEU A 20 11.39 -13.25 4.08
N ALA A 21 12.56 -12.83 4.58
CA ALA A 21 13.48 -13.72 5.28
C ALA A 21 12.92 -14.24 6.61
N ASP A 22 12.12 -13.43 7.30
CA ASP A 22 11.41 -13.85 8.52
C ASP A 22 10.34 -14.92 8.22
N GLY A 23 9.63 -14.79 7.10
CA GLY A 23 8.71 -15.81 6.58
C GLY A 23 7.38 -15.94 7.35
N ARG A 24 7.21 -15.28 8.50
CA ARG A 24 5.93 -15.28 9.24
C ARG A 24 4.92 -14.27 8.69
N PHE A 25 5.38 -13.30 7.92
CA PHE A 25 4.58 -12.17 7.45
C PHE A 25 4.75 -11.94 5.96
N ARG A 26 3.72 -11.37 5.33
CA ARG A 26 3.79 -10.84 3.97
C ARG A 26 4.08 -9.34 4.01
N PRO A 27 5.04 -8.83 3.22
CA PRO A 27 5.27 -7.39 3.09
C PRO A 27 4.00 -6.61 2.68
N GLY A 28 3.69 -5.52 3.39
CA GLY A 28 2.71 -4.49 3.03
C GLY A 28 3.38 -3.11 2.84
N ILE A 29 3.00 -2.38 1.79
CA ILE A 29 3.63 -1.13 1.39
C ILE A 29 2.59 -0.01 1.32
N TYR A 30 2.72 1.00 2.18
CA TYR A 30 1.94 2.23 2.12
C TYR A 30 2.67 3.29 1.29
N VAL A 31 2.02 3.87 0.27
CA VAL A 31 2.68 4.74 -0.70
C VAL A 31 1.74 5.76 -1.34
N HIS A 32 2.22 6.98 -1.58
CA HIS A 32 1.47 7.97 -2.36
C HIS A 32 1.44 7.62 -3.85
N LYS A 33 0.28 7.84 -4.51
CA LYS A 33 0.07 7.51 -5.94
C LYS A 33 1.21 7.98 -6.85
N ALA A 34 1.74 9.19 -6.62
CA ALA A 34 2.81 9.75 -7.45
C ALA A 34 4.09 8.89 -7.50
N ASN A 35 4.38 8.13 -6.43
CA ASN A 35 5.58 7.29 -6.32
C ASN A 35 5.26 5.79 -6.47
N GLY A 36 3.97 5.44 -6.59
CA GLY A 36 3.49 4.06 -6.50
C GLY A 36 4.15 3.10 -7.49
N ALA A 37 4.21 3.48 -8.77
CA ALA A 37 4.80 2.63 -9.81
C ALA A 37 6.28 2.32 -9.56
N ALA A 38 7.08 3.36 -9.24
CA ALA A 38 8.51 3.18 -9.03
C ALA A 38 8.82 2.36 -7.75
N ILE A 39 8.00 2.50 -6.70
CA ILE A 39 8.14 1.68 -5.48
C ILE A 39 7.72 0.23 -5.77
N TYR A 40 6.62 0.03 -6.51
CA TYR A 40 6.17 -1.30 -6.92
C TYR A 40 7.28 -2.06 -7.66
N ASP A 41 7.89 -1.44 -8.67
CA ASP A 41 9.00 -2.05 -9.42
C ASP A 41 10.19 -2.41 -8.53
N GLY A 42 10.56 -1.52 -7.60
CA GLY A 42 11.63 -1.78 -6.63
C GLY A 42 11.33 -2.96 -5.71
N VAL A 43 10.09 -3.06 -5.24
CA VAL A 43 9.62 -4.18 -4.42
C VAL A 43 9.61 -5.48 -5.22
N GLN A 44 9.15 -5.48 -6.47
CA GLN A 44 9.18 -6.67 -7.33
C GLN A 44 10.61 -7.18 -7.55
N ARG A 45 11.58 -6.28 -7.72
CA ARG A 45 13.00 -6.66 -7.79
C ARG A 45 13.49 -7.31 -6.50
N ALA A 46 13.06 -6.82 -5.34
CA ALA A 46 13.43 -7.42 -4.05
C ALA A 46 12.91 -8.86 -3.89
N TYR A 47 11.69 -9.15 -4.37
CA TYR A 47 11.15 -10.52 -4.45
C TYR A 47 11.98 -11.40 -5.38
N ALA A 48 12.30 -10.90 -6.58
CA ALA A 48 13.10 -11.62 -7.57
C ALA A 48 14.52 -11.92 -7.06
N ASP A 49 15.17 -10.97 -6.41
CA ASP A 49 16.52 -11.12 -5.82
C ASP A 49 16.58 -12.23 -4.77
N MET A 50 15.48 -12.46 -4.06
CA MET A 50 15.35 -13.53 -3.06
C MET A 50 14.82 -14.83 -3.62
N ASN A 51 14.52 -14.89 -4.93
CA ASN A 51 13.88 -16.03 -5.59
C ASN A 51 12.55 -16.44 -4.93
N VAL A 52 11.76 -15.45 -4.48
CA VAL A 52 10.44 -15.64 -3.86
C VAL A 52 9.34 -15.25 -4.84
N SER A 53 8.36 -16.12 -5.03
CA SER A 53 7.16 -15.84 -5.84
C SER A 53 6.14 -15.01 -5.06
N GLY A 54 5.37 -14.18 -5.78
CA GLY A 54 4.26 -13.41 -5.21
C GLY A 54 4.53 -11.90 -5.24
N SER A 55 3.76 -11.16 -4.46
CA SER A 55 3.87 -9.70 -4.36
C SER A 55 3.53 -9.21 -2.97
N ALA A 56 4.04 -8.02 -2.64
CA ALA A 56 3.60 -7.29 -1.47
C ALA A 56 2.15 -6.80 -1.65
N VAL A 57 1.45 -6.58 -0.53
CA VAL A 57 0.18 -5.85 -0.52
C VAL A 57 0.49 -4.37 -0.66
N PHE A 58 -0.19 -3.67 -1.57
CA PHE A 58 0.00 -2.24 -1.77
C PHE A 58 -1.21 -1.44 -1.29
N TRP A 59 -0.96 -0.53 -0.36
CA TRP A 59 -1.87 0.47 0.14
C TRP A 59 -1.50 1.83 -0.44
N VAL A 60 -2.28 2.27 -1.42
CA VAL A 60 -2.00 3.50 -2.17
C VAL A 60 -2.79 4.66 -1.57
N THR A 61 -2.16 5.81 -1.38
CA THR A 61 -2.82 7.01 -0.87
C THR A 61 -2.92 8.10 -1.92
N THR A 62 -4.13 8.63 -2.11
CA THR A 62 -4.44 9.88 -2.82
C THR A 62 -5.94 10.19 -2.68
N SER A 63 -6.31 11.45 -2.48
CA SER A 63 -7.73 11.85 -2.54
C SER A 63 -8.27 11.94 -3.97
N SER A 64 -7.39 11.98 -4.98
CA SER A 64 -7.77 12.26 -6.36
C SER A 64 -8.66 11.15 -6.94
N GLY A 65 -9.93 11.46 -7.15
CA GLY A 65 -10.90 10.55 -7.77
C GLY A 65 -11.41 9.45 -6.85
N PHE A 66 -11.14 9.54 -5.54
CA PHE A 66 -11.57 8.56 -4.54
C PHE A 66 -13.09 8.54 -4.35
N SER A 67 -13.63 7.35 -4.09
CA SER A 67 -14.98 7.11 -3.58
C SER A 67 -14.99 5.78 -2.83
N ILE A 68 -15.81 5.70 -1.77
CA ILE A 68 -15.99 4.45 -1.00
C ILE A 68 -16.63 3.32 -1.81
N GLU A 69 -17.26 3.64 -2.95
CA GLU A 69 -17.89 2.68 -3.85
C GLU A 69 -16.94 2.13 -4.94
N LYS A 70 -15.68 2.58 -4.95
CA LYS A 70 -14.69 2.18 -5.96
C LYS A 70 -13.84 1.00 -5.52
N SER A 71 -13.27 0.32 -6.51
CA SER A 71 -12.20 -0.65 -6.28
C SER A 71 -10.90 0.09 -5.99
N PRO A 72 -10.00 -0.45 -5.13
CA PRO A 72 -8.66 0.11 -4.96
C PRO A 72 -7.90 0.27 -6.28
N GLN A 73 -8.14 -0.60 -7.26
CA GLN A 73 -7.46 -0.56 -8.57
C GLN A 73 -7.85 0.67 -9.40
N ASP A 74 -9.02 1.28 -9.12
CA ASP A 74 -9.49 2.51 -9.77
C ASP A 74 -8.60 3.72 -9.44
N VAL A 75 -7.66 3.57 -8.48
CA VAL A 75 -6.55 4.52 -8.26
C VAL A 75 -5.62 4.62 -9.48
N GLY A 76 -5.72 3.70 -10.43
CA GLY A 76 -4.92 3.64 -11.67
C GLY A 76 -3.78 2.63 -11.62
N PHE A 77 -3.76 1.76 -10.61
CA PHE A 77 -2.76 0.70 -10.46
C PHE A 77 -3.44 -0.66 -10.30
N PRO A 78 -3.28 -1.60 -11.25
CA PRO A 78 -3.95 -2.90 -11.19
C PRO A 78 -3.47 -3.77 -10.01
N TRP A 79 -2.30 -3.46 -9.45
CA TRP A 79 -1.72 -4.12 -8.29
C TRP A 79 -2.13 -3.49 -6.94
N ALA A 80 -2.87 -2.36 -6.94
CA ALA A 80 -3.33 -1.75 -5.70
C ALA A 80 -4.32 -2.67 -4.98
N SER A 81 -4.09 -2.88 -3.68
CA SER A 81 -4.91 -3.76 -2.83
C SER A 81 -5.78 -2.97 -1.86
N ILE A 82 -5.32 -1.77 -1.46
CA ILE A 82 -6.02 -0.84 -0.57
C ILE A 82 -5.82 0.57 -1.13
N TRP A 83 -6.83 1.43 -1.03
CA TRP A 83 -6.74 2.83 -1.42
C TRP A 83 -7.27 3.73 -0.31
N GLN A 84 -6.41 4.61 0.23
CA GLN A 84 -6.79 5.70 1.13
C GLN A 84 -7.09 6.97 0.35
N GLY A 85 -8.24 7.61 0.61
CA GLY A 85 -8.57 8.84 -0.12
C GLY A 85 -9.45 9.87 0.57
N ILE A 86 -9.91 9.62 1.80
CA ILE A 86 -10.44 10.67 2.68
C ILE A 86 -9.57 10.69 3.92
N TYR A 87 -9.18 11.89 4.36
CA TYR A 87 -8.23 12.10 5.44
C TYR A 87 -8.86 12.89 6.59
N GLU A 88 -8.47 12.58 7.82
CA GLU A 88 -8.72 13.41 9.01
C GLU A 88 -10.21 13.79 9.17
N VAL A 89 -11.12 12.84 8.91
CA VAL A 89 -12.57 13.05 9.01
C VAL A 89 -13.11 12.51 10.33
N ASN A 90 -13.97 13.29 10.99
CA ASN A 90 -14.71 12.80 12.15
C ASN A 90 -15.92 11.99 11.68
N GLN A 91 -15.98 10.71 12.06
CA GLN A 91 -17.13 9.85 11.81
C GLN A 91 -17.66 9.26 13.11
N THR A 92 -18.99 9.11 13.19
CA THR A 92 -19.66 8.54 14.35
C THR A 92 -20.10 7.11 14.06
N TYR A 93 -19.60 6.17 14.85
CA TYR A 93 -20.00 4.76 14.81
C TYR A 93 -20.50 4.33 16.18
N ASN A 94 -21.72 3.79 16.23
CA ASN A 94 -22.35 3.34 17.47
C ASN A 94 -22.30 4.39 18.61
N GLY A 95 -22.56 5.67 18.24
CA GLY A 95 -22.55 6.79 19.19
C GLY A 95 -21.17 7.33 19.58
N VAL A 96 -20.08 6.74 19.10
CA VAL A 96 -18.71 7.20 19.35
C VAL A 96 -18.18 7.94 18.14
N THR A 97 -17.73 9.18 18.33
CA THR A 97 -17.05 9.96 17.29
C THR A 97 -15.56 9.75 17.37
N ILE A 98 -14.96 9.38 16.24
CA ILE A 98 -13.52 9.19 16.07
C ILE A 98 -13.03 9.95 14.85
N ASN A 99 -11.83 10.53 14.95
CA ASN A 99 -11.12 11.09 13.80
C ASN A 99 -10.39 9.94 13.09
N ILE A 100 -10.65 9.78 11.80
CA ILE A 100 -10.16 8.67 10.99
C ILE A 100 -9.80 9.09 9.57
N ASP A 101 -8.98 8.28 8.92
CA ASP A 101 -8.88 8.23 7.46
C ASP A 101 -9.84 7.16 6.93
N VAL A 102 -10.20 7.25 5.65
CA VAL A 102 -11.10 6.30 4.98
C VAL A 102 -10.42 5.63 3.80
N ASP A 103 -10.55 4.30 3.79
CA ASP A 103 -9.97 3.40 2.83
C ASP A 103 -11.03 2.54 2.15
N VAL A 104 -10.74 2.10 0.92
CA VAL A 104 -11.38 0.94 0.29
C VAL A 104 -10.34 -0.17 0.14
N ALA A 105 -10.75 -1.43 0.26
CA ALA A 105 -9.86 -2.58 0.15
C ALA A 105 -10.46 -3.67 -0.74
N ALA A 106 -9.59 -4.39 -1.46
CA ALA A 106 -10.00 -5.49 -2.34
C ALA A 106 -10.32 -6.78 -1.60
N MET A 107 -10.11 -6.80 -0.28
CA MET A 107 -10.25 -7.97 0.58
C MET A 107 -10.98 -7.62 1.87
N ARG A 108 -11.80 -8.55 2.37
CA ARG A 108 -12.63 -8.36 3.56
C ARG A 108 -11.81 -8.12 4.84
N SER A 109 -10.62 -8.70 4.90
CA SER A 109 -9.67 -8.52 6.00
C SER A 109 -8.30 -8.18 5.41
N PRO A 110 -8.00 -6.87 5.23
CA PRO A 110 -6.75 -6.40 4.60
C PRO A 110 -5.49 -6.72 5.39
N SER A 111 -5.64 -7.06 6.66
CA SER A 111 -4.58 -7.45 7.59
C SER A 111 -4.42 -8.96 7.75
N ASN A 112 -5.25 -9.78 7.10
CA ASN A 112 -5.11 -11.23 7.18
C ASN A 112 -3.84 -11.68 6.41
N PRO A 113 -2.98 -12.53 6.98
CA PRO A 113 -1.79 -13.06 6.33
C PRO A 113 -2.08 -13.75 4.99
#